data_AF-A0A1V8UB45-F1
#
_entry.id   AF-A0A1V8UB45-F1
#
_cell.length_a   1.000
_cell.length_b   1.000
_cell.length_c   1.000
_cell.angle_alpha   90.00
_cell.angle_beta   90.00
_cell.angle_gamma   90.00
#
_symmetry.space_group_name_H-M   'P 1'
#
loop_
_entity.id
_entity.type
_entity.pdbx_description
1 polymer ?
#
loop_
_entity_poly.entity_id
_entity_poly.type
_entity_poly.pdbx_seq_one_letter_code
_entity_poly.pdbx_strand_id
1 'polypeptide(L)'
;MAMGGILGVMSLAFASVVLLATTMATDMSTVPCNGWPDYCSRKYSNISLIGTHDSAFLDAGIRFLQAQTHKNAAGTLSMCHTSCTELDAGSLARYLREVKTWLEINSNDVVTLLLVNGDNLDPSAFDAVFGRNRMRDYAFVPATSPKTLAISDWPTLRALIQSNKRLIVFVDSKADTTKVPYILPEFDYFFETPYDTTDPSFKQCTLDRPAGSSPEGKMYIVNHFLDKIPLWTSVLVPDNAADVKTNAATGKGSIGAQANLCEKVYGRRPNVVLVDMFDRGDVFTAQRTLNTYQVPGSSFGFLGLGRDTPVVEDMAIS
;
A
#
# COMPACT_ATOMS: atom_id res chain seq x y z
N MET A 1 -28.10 -77.80 58.75
CA MET A 1 -28.91 -77.74 57.51
C MET A 1 -28.90 -76.30 57.02
N ALA A 2 -28.70 -76.13 55.72
CA ALA A 2 -28.31 -74.92 55.03
C ALA A 2 -29.40 -73.84 54.91
N MET A 3 -28.96 -72.61 54.57
CA MET A 3 -29.57 -71.51 53.79
C MET A 3 -29.17 -70.17 54.45
N GLY A 4 -28.41 -69.22 53.88
CA GLY A 4 -28.00 -68.95 52.50
C GLY A 4 -28.84 -67.82 51.89
N GLY A 5 -28.27 -66.61 51.71
CA GLY A 5 -28.82 -65.63 50.74
C GLY A 5 -28.62 -64.11 50.97
N ILE A 6 -27.45 -63.60 50.53
CA ILE A 6 -27.25 -62.44 49.63
C ILE A 6 -27.66 -61.02 50.09
N LEU A 7 -26.65 -60.21 50.49
CA LEU A 7 -26.65 -58.75 50.33
C LEU A 7 -26.17 -58.41 48.90
N GLY A 8 -27.00 -57.71 48.13
CA GLY A 8 -26.61 -57.14 46.84
C GLY A 8 -25.85 -55.84 47.01
N VAL A 9 -24.63 -55.75 46.46
CA VAL A 9 -23.83 -54.53 46.38
C VAL A 9 -24.13 -53.86 45.05
N MET A 10 -24.79 -52.69 45.07
CA MET A 10 -24.95 -51.84 43.88
C MET A 10 -23.61 -51.17 43.56
N SER A 11 -22.99 -51.60 42.46
CA SER A 11 -21.77 -50.99 41.93
C SER A 11 -22.16 -49.80 41.04
N LEU A 12 -21.90 -48.56 41.48
CA LEU A 12 -22.01 -47.36 40.64
C LEU A 12 -20.77 -47.28 39.75
N ALA A 13 -20.94 -47.50 38.44
CA ALA A 13 -19.92 -47.24 37.44
C ALA A 13 -19.86 -45.74 37.14
N PHE A 14 -18.77 -45.08 37.52
CA PHE A 14 -18.45 -43.73 37.05
C PHE A 14 -17.91 -43.82 35.61
N ALA A 15 -18.70 -43.38 34.64
CA ALA A 15 -18.22 -43.19 33.27
C ALA A 15 -17.43 -41.87 33.19
N SER A 16 -16.11 -41.97 33.09
CA SER A 16 -15.25 -40.82 32.80
C SER A 16 -15.52 -40.30 31.39
N VAL A 17 -16.15 -39.13 31.29
CA VAL A 17 -16.31 -38.41 30.02
C VAL A 17 -14.98 -37.73 29.70
N VAL A 18 -14.23 -38.30 28.76
CA VAL A 18 -13.05 -37.65 28.18
C VAL A 18 -13.53 -36.61 27.18
N LEU A 19 -13.48 -35.34 27.57
CA LEU A 19 -13.75 -34.22 26.67
C LEU A 19 -12.56 -34.04 25.72
N LEU A 20 -12.65 -34.57 24.49
CA LEU A 20 -11.68 -34.24 23.44
C LEU A 20 -11.88 -32.79 23.02
N ALA A 21 -10.99 -31.90 23.47
CA ALA A 21 -10.87 -30.56 22.93
C ALA A 21 -10.33 -30.67 21.50
N THR A 22 -11.21 -30.60 20.50
CA THR A 22 -10.82 -30.41 19.11
C THR A 22 -10.29 -28.99 18.95
N THR A 23 -8.96 -28.83 18.91
CA THR A 23 -8.35 -27.59 18.46
C THR A 23 -8.74 -27.37 17.00
N MET A 24 -9.66 -26.44 16.74
CA MET A 24 -9.89 -25.89 15.42
C MET A 24 -8.62 -25.13 15.02
N ALA A 25 -7.71 -25.80 14.31
CA ALA A 25 -6.65 -25.12 13.59
C ALA A 25 -7.33 -24.30 12.48
N THR A 26 -7.62 -23.03 12.75
CA THR A 26 -7.99 -22.10 11.69
C THR A 26 -6.86 -22.07 10.69
N ASP A 27 -7.13 -22.55 9.49
CA ASP A 27 -6.18 -22.53 8.39
C ASP A 27 -5.84 -21.06 8.09
N MET A 28 -4.67 -20.59 8.55
CA MET A 28 -4.17 -19.23 8.31
C MET A 28 -4.02 -18.92 6.80
N SER A 29 -4.18 -19.94 5.95
CA SER A 29 -4.33 -19.86 4.49
C SER A 29 -5.50 -18.96 4.03
N THR A 30 -6.53 -18.74 4.87
CA THR A 30 -7.74 -18.00 4.45
C THR A 30 -7.75 -16.51 4.78
N VAL A 31 -6.88 -16.03 5.68
CA VAL A 31 -6.86 -14.62 6.08
C VAL A 31 -6.07 -13.81 5.04
N PRO A 32 -6.71 -12.91 4.27
CA PRO A 32 -6.06 -12.17 3.20
C PRO A 32 -5.01 -11.19 3.74
N CYS A 33 -3.98 -10.90 2.94
CA CYS A 33 -3.05 -9.80 3.19
C CYS A 33 -3.36 -8.67 2.20
N ASN A 34 -3.60 -7.45 2.69
CA ASN A 34 -4.08 -6.35 1.82
C ASN A 34 -5.30 -6.75 0.97
N GLY A 35 -6.25 -7.49 1.56
CA GLY A 35 -7.47 -7.94 0.89
C GLY A 35 -7.34 -9.17 -0.02
N TRP A 36 -6.12 -9.69 -0.25
CA TRP A 36 -5.88 -10.84 -1.14
C TRP A 36 -5.07 -11.96 -0.46
N PRO A 37 -5.54 -13.21 -0.44
CA PRO A 37 -4.75 -14.34 0.10
C PRO A 37 -3.38 -14.49 -0.57
N ASP A 38 -3.33 -14.28 -1.88
CA ASP A 38 -2.13 -14.51 -2.69
C ASP A 38 -1.04 -13.49 -2.44
N TYR A 39 -1.40 -12.32 -1.89
CA TYR A 39 -0.43 -11.29 -1.57
C TYR A 39 0.40 -11.67 -0.34
N CYS A 40 -0.09 -12.59 0.50
CA CYS A 40 0.61 -12.99 1.71
C CYS A 40 1.99 -13.61 1.44
N SER A 41 2.11 -14.41 0.38
CA SER A 41 3.37 -15.06 0.01
C SER A 41 4.26 -14.20 -0.89
N ARG A 42 3.73 -13.09 -1.43
CA ARG A 42 4.47 -12.17 -2.30
C ARG A 42 5.33 -11.22 -1.48
N LYS A 43 6.53 -10.93 -2.00
CA LYS A 43 7.39 -9.85 -1.51
C LYS A 43 6.69 -8.51 -1.74
N TYR A 44 6.86 -7.56 -0.83
CA TYR A 44 6.34 -6.20 -1.01
C TYR A 44 6.74 -5.60 -2.36
N SER A 45 8.00 -5.83 -2.77
CA SER A 45 8.54 -5.39 -4.05
C SER A 45 7.99 -6.10 -5.29
N ASN A 46 7.13 -7.11 -5.10
CA ASN A 46 6.49 -7.89 -6.16
C ASN A 46 4.95 -7.85 -6.04
N ILE A 47 4.43 -6.66 -5.73
CA ILE A 47 3.00 -6.33 -5.73
C ILE A 47 2.86 -4.99 -6.45
N SER A 48 1.84 -4.88 -7.30
CA SER A 48 1.40 -3.62 -7.89
C SER A 48 0.28 -3.02 -7.05
N LEU A 49 0.42 -1.77 -6.63
CA LEU A 49 -0.58 -1.06 -5.84
C LEU A 49 -1.10 0.16 -6.60
N ILE A 50 -2.38 0.47 -6.43
CA ILE A 50 -2.91 1.80 -6.70
C ILE A 50 -2.57 2.66 -5.48
N GLY A 51 -2.05 3.85 -5.76
CA GLY A 51 -1.88 4.88 -4.74
C GLY A 51 -2.63 6.15 -5.09
N THR A 52 -2.88 6.95 -4.07
CA THR A 52 -3.66 8.20 -4.17
C THR A 52 -2.88 9.36 -3.58
N HIS A 53 -3.10 10.56 -4.14
CA HIS A 53 -2.53 11.80 -3.62
C HIS A 53 -3.34 12.34 -2.44
N ASP A 54 -2.62 12.81 -1.42
CA ASP A 54 -3.06 13.66 -0.32
C ASP A 54 -4.31 13.19 0.45
N SER A 55 -4.57 11.89 0.48
CA SER A 55 -5.73 11.30 1.15
C SER A 55 -5.53 9.82 1.52
N ALA A 56 -6.08 9.41 2.67
CA ALA A 56 -6.01 8.05 3.19
C ALA A 56 -7.30 7.27 2.91
N PHE A 57 -7.49 6.78 1.68
CA PHE A 57 -8.63 5.95 1.28
C PHE A 57 -8.45 4.46 1.64
N LEU A 58 -8.05 4.20 2.89
CA LEU A 58 -7.67 2.87 3.35
C LEU A 58 -8.84 1.87 3.33
N ASP A 59 -10.05 2.29 3.73
CA ASP A 59 -11.24 1.42 3.71
C ASP A 59 -11.68 1.03 2.30
N ALA A 60 -11.33 1.84 1.29
CA ALA A 60 -11.59 1.52 -0.11
C ALA A 60 -10.63 0.45 -0.67
N GLY A 61 -9.55 0.11 0.04
CA GLY A 61 -8.55 -0.86 -0.41
C GLY A 61 -7.23 -0.25 -0.90
N ILE A 62 -7.07 1.08 -0.84
CA ILE A 62 -5.79 1.73 -1.12
C ILE A 62 -4.78 1.38 -0.04
N ARG A 63 -3.55 1.04 -0.44
CA ARG A 63 -2.45 0.68 0.49
C ARG A 63 -1.15 1.44 0.24
N PHE A 64 -1.12 2.30 -0.78
CA PHE A 64 -0.03 3.23 -1.03
C PHE A 64 -0.58 4.65 -0.95
N LEU A 65 -0.12 5.40 0.05
CA LEU A 65 -0.59 6.75 0.33
C LEU A 65 0.53 7.72 -0.02
N GLN A 66 0.30 8.65 -0.95
CA GLN A 66 1.24 9.73 -1.21
C GLN A 66 0.71 11.02 -0.58
N ALA A 67 1.59 11.82 -0.01
CA ALA A 67 1.22 12.96 0.81
C ALA A 67 2.25 14.09 0.70
N GLN A 68 1.83 15.28 0.31
CA GLN A 68 2.69 16.46 0.30
C GLN A 68 2.74 17.15 1.66
N THR A 69 3.93 17.55 2.10
CA THR A 69 4.13 18.11 3.44
C THR A 69 4.91 19.43 3.42
N HIS A 70 4.37 20.40 4.17
CA HIS A 70 4.97 21.72 4.40
C HIS A 70 4.73 22.17 5.85
N LYS A 71 5.57 23.09 6.35
CA LYS A 71 5.29 23.84 7.57
C LYS A 71 4.30 24.94 7.25
N ASN A 72 3.17 24.93 7.94
CA ASN A 72 2.23 26.04 7.90
C ASN A 72 2.78 27.27 8.65
N ALA A 73 2.02 28.38 8.64
CA ALA A 73 2.42 29.64 9.28
C ALA A 73 2.70 29.53 10.79
N ALA A 74 2.13 28.51 11.46
CA ALA A 74 2.39 28.22 12.88
C ALA A 74 3.60 27.29 13.10
N GLY A 75 4.34 26.94 12.05
CA GLY A 75 5.46 26.01 12.09
C GLY A 75 5.07 24.54 12.23
N THR A 76 3.78 24.20 12.09
CA THR A 76 3.29 22.83 12.17
C THR A 76 3.44 22.14 10.83
N LEU A 77 4.09 20.97 10.83
CA LEU A 77 4.18 20.11 9.66
C LEU A 77 2.79 19.58 9.30
N SER A 78 2.30 19.98 8.13
CA SER A 78 0.93 19.81 7.66
C SER A 78 0.92 19.25 6.24
N MET A 79 -0.21 18.65 5.88
CA MET A 79 -0.48 18.06 4.59
C MET A 79 -0.93 19.17 3.65
N CYS A 80 -0.05 19.65 2.77
CA CYS A 80 -0.31 20.83 1.96
C CYS A 80 0.08 20.60 0.51
N HIS A 81 -0.76 21.04 -0.43
CA HIS A 81 -0.47 20.96 -1.87
C HIS A 81 0.33 22.18 -2.30
N THR A 82 1.57 22.02 -2.75
CA THR A 82 2.54 23.10 -3.11
C THR A 82 2.93 24.03 -1.95
N SER A 83 1.96 24.50 -1.16
CA SER A 83 2.10 25.34 0.02
C SER A 83 0.81 25.28 0.86
N CYS A 84 0.92 25.52 2.17
CA CYS A 84 -0.27 25.54 3.04
C CYS A 84 -1.19 26.76 2.83
N THR A 85 -0.82 27.69 1.95
CA THR A 85 -1.71 28.78 1.51
C THR A 85 -2.58 28.40 0.33
N GLU A 86 -2.15 27.42 -0.46
CA GLU A 86 -2.89 26.94 -1.63
C GLU A 86 -3.92 25.89 -1.22
N LEU A 87 -3.48 24.87 -0.48
CA LEU A 87 -4.36 23.89 0.13
C LEU A 87 -3.69 23.34 1.41
N ASP A 88 -4.42 23.34 2.53
CA ASP A 88 -3.99 22.74 3.79
C ASP A 88 -5.06 21.73 4.24
N ALA A 89 -4.73 20.44 4.13
CA ALA A 89 -5.58 19.32 4.55
C ALA A 89 -5.41 18.98 6.04
N GLY A 90 -4.66 19.79 6.79
CA GLY A 90 -4.43 19.68 8.22
C GLY A 90 -3.09 19.06 8.59
N SER A 91 -2.82 18.99 9.89
CA SER A 91 -1.51 18.54 10.39
C SER A 91 -1.18 17.10 10.00
N LEU A 92 0.10 16.81 9.67
CA LEU A 92 0.60 15.45 9.46
C LEU A 92 0.34 14.57 10.71
N ALA A 93 0.39 15.16 11.90
CA ALA A 93 0.08 14.46 13.14
C ALA A 93 -1.35 13.89 13.17
N ARG A 94 -2.33 14.65 12.67
CA ARG A 94 -3.73 14.18 12.57
C ARG A 94 -3.83 13.03 11.58
N TYR A 95 -3.28 13.22 10.38
CA TYR A 95 -3.26 12.21 9.34
C TYR A 95 -2.66 10.88 9.82
N LEU A 96 -1.51 10.93 10.49
CA LEU A 96 -0.87 9.75 11.05
C LEU A 96 -1.71 9.06 12.14
N ARG A 97 -2.52 9.79 12.91
CA ARG A 97 -3.45 9.17 13.87
C ARG A 97 -4.57 8.41 13.18
N GLU A 98 -5.08 8.91 12.06
CA GLU A 98 -6.11 8.24 11.26
C GLU A 98 -5.54 6.94 10.68
N VAL A 99 -4.34 6.99 10.07
CA VAL A 99 -3.63 5.78 9.59
C VAL A 99 -3.33 4.81 10.72
N LYS A 100 -2.89 5.29 11.90
CA LYS A 100 -2.64 4.44 13.07
C LYS A 100 -3.89 3.69 13.51
N THR A 101 -4.98 4.44 13.68
CA THR A 101 -6.26 3.88 14.16
C THR A 101 -6.73 2.80 13.19
N TRP A 102 -6.58 3.06 11.89
CA TRP A 102 -6.90 2.08 10.86
C TRP A 102 -6.00 0.83 10.95
N LEU A 103 -4.68 0.99 11.12
CA LEU A 103 -3.75 -0.14 11.29
C LEU A 103 -4.04 -0.96 12.56
N GLU A 104 -4.52 -0.34 13.63
CA GLU A 104 -4.91 -1.03 14.88
C GLU A 104 -6.12 -1.94 14.67
N ILE A 105 -7.05 -1.54 13.80
CA ILE A 105 -8.25 -2.32 13.45
C ILE A 105 -7.92 -3.38 12.40
N ASN A 106 -7.07 -3.05 11.42
CA ASN A 106 -6.78 -3.88 10.25
C ASN A 106 -5.41 -4.55 10.39
N SER A 107 -5.35 -5.64 11.17
CA SER A 107 -4.10 -6.31 11.54
C SER A 107 -3.43 -7.09 10.41
N ASN A 108 -4.13 -7.35 9.30
CA ASN A 108 -3.64 -8.12 8.16
C ASN A 108 -3.21 -7.25 6.97
N ASP A 109 -3.03 -5.96 7.21
CA ASP A 109 -2.73 -4.99 6.17
C ASP A 109 -1.37 -4.33 6.41
N VAL A 110 -0.65 -4.11 5.31
CA VAL A 110 0.58 -3.34 5.19
C VAL A 110 0.27 -2.09 4.38
N VAL A 111 0.60 -0.94 4.95
CA VAL A 111 0.39 0.39 4.36
C VAL A 111 1.74 1.01 4.05
N THR A 112 1.86 1.62 2.88
CA THR A 112 2.99 2.45 2.49
C THR A 112 2.59 3.91 2.52
N LEU A 113 3.47 4.75 3.07
CA LEU A 113 3.35 6.19 3.09
C LEU A 113 4.56 6.81 2.39
N LEU A 114 4.32 7.50 1.28
CA LEU A 114 5.30 8.34 0.60
C LEU A 114 5.04 9.80 0.96
N LEU A 115 6.00 10.45 1.62
CA LEU A 115 5.92 11.85 1.99
C LEU A 115 6.77 12.70 1.04
N VAL A 116 6.14 13.64 0.33
CA VAL A 116 6.84 14.68 -0.42
C VAL A 116 7.25 15.77 0.58
N ASN A 117 8.55 16.00 0.73
CA ASN A 117 9.15 16.93 1.69
C ASN A 117 9.48 18.25 0.97
N GLY A 118 8.42 19.01 0.65
CA GLY A 118 8.53 20.25 -0.14
C GLY A 118 9.41 21.32 0.49
N ASP A 119 9.58 21.29 1.81
CA ASP A 119 10.41 22.23 2.58
C ASP A 119 11.86 21.77 2.79
N ASN A 120 12.26 20.62 2.23
CA ASN A 120 13.61 20.05 2.40
C ASN A 120 14.03 19.92 3.88
N LEU A 121 13.10 19.52 4.75
CA LEU A 121 13.33 19.40 6.19
C LEU A 121 14.25 18.21 6.50
N ASP A 122 15.00 18.32 7.60
CA ASP A 122 15.71 17.18 8.17
C ASP A 122 14.71 16.08 8.60
N PRO A 123 15.00 14.79 8.36
CA PRO A 123 14.07 13.69 8.62
C PRO A 123 13.71 13.58 10.11
N SER A 124 14.51 14.15 11.02
CA SER A 124 14.18 14.25 12.45
C SER A 124 12.89 15.05 12.71
N ALA A 125 12.53 15.98 11.82
CA ALA A 125 11.27 16.73 11.92
C ALA A 125 10.07 15.79 11.72
N PHE A 126 10.14 14.89 10.74
CA PHE A 126 9.14 13.84 10.52
C PHE A 126 9.17 12.85 11.68
N ASP A 127 10.36 12.38 12.08
CA ASP A 127 10.51 11.42 13.18
C ASP A 127 9.87 11.90 14.49
N ALA A 128 9.97 13.20 14.80
CA ALA A 128 9.32 13.79 15.97
C ALA A 128 7.78 13.72 15.89
N VAL A 129 7.19 13.82 14.70
CA VAL A 129 5.74 13.66 14.50
C VAL A 129 5.34 12.18 14.59
N PHE A 130 6.08 11.28 13.93
CA PHE A 130 5.85 9.84 13.99
C PHE A 130 5.96 9.29 15.41
N GLY A 131 6.98 9.71 16.16
CA GLY A 131 7.20 9.29 17.55
C GLY A 131 6.06 9.69 18.47
N ARG A 132 5.62 10.96 18.41
CA ARG A 132 4.50 11.46 19.24
C ARG A 132 3.18 10.76 18.94
N ASN A 133 2.99 10.25 17.72
CA ASN A 133 1.80 9.49 17.33
C ASN A 133 2.02 7.97 17.42
N ARG A 134 3.14 7.49 17.99
CA ARG A 134 3.48 6.06 18.13
C ARG A 134 3.48 5.26 16.81
N MET A 135 3.74 5.92 15.68
CA MET A 135 3.81 5.24 14.38
C MET A 135 5.06 4.38 14.22
N ARG A 136 6.13 4.68 14.97
CA ARG A 136 7.39 3.91 14.97
C ARG A 136 7.19 2.43 15.30
N ASP A 137 6.16 2.10 16.09
CA ASP A 137 5.88 0.73 16.51
C ASP A 137 5.56 -0.18 15.30
N TYR A 138 4.94 0.40 14.26
CA TYR A 138 4.57 -0.28 13.02
C TYR A 138 5.60 -0.11 11.89
N ALA A 139 6.56 0.80 12.03
CA ALA A 139 7.44 1.19 10.94
C ALA A 139 8.47 0.10 10.61
N PHE A 140 8.56 -0.27 9.34
CA PHE A 140 9.56 -1.21 8.82
C PHE A 140 10.95 -0.56 8.74
N VAL A 141 11.95 -1.26 9.26
CA VAL A 141 13.36 -0.92 9.10
C VAL A 141 14.02 -2.04 8.29
N PRO A 142 14.64 -1.75 7.14
CA PRO A 142 15.38 -2.76 6.39
C PRO A 142 16.52 -3.36 7.21
N ALA A 143 16.69 -4.68 7.11
CA ALA A 143 17.77 -5.39 7.80
C ALA A 143 19.17 -4.93 7.35
N THR A 144 19.28 -4.34 6.16
CA THR A 144 20.51 -3.81 5.58
C THR A 144 20.80 -2.36 5.97
N SER A 145 19.89 -1.69 6.69
CA SER A 145 20.02 -0.28 7.06
C SER A 145 21.39 0.00 7.72
N PRO A 146 22.13 1.02 7.28
CA PRO A 146 21.69 2.14 6.43
C PRO A 146 21.75 1.89 4.92
N LYS A 147 22.20 0.72 4.46
CA LYS A 147 22.28 0.40 3.02
C LYS A 147 20.90 0.09 2.45
N THR A 148 20.69 0.49 1.19
CA THR A 148 19.48 0.18 0.42
C THR A 148 19.26 -1.33 0.33
N LEU A 149 18.04 -1.77 0.66
CA LEU A 149 17.62 -3.16 0.52
C LEU A 149 17.35 -3.47 -0.96
N ALA A 150 17.93 -4.55 -1.48
CA ALA A 150 17.70 -4.96 -2.85
C ALA A 150 16.24 -5.38 -3.08
N ILE A 151 15.73 -5.20 -4.31
CA ILE A 151 14.37 -5.62 -4.71
C ILE A 151 14.09 -7.07 -4.32
N SER A 152 15.06 -7.96 -4.50
CA SER A 152 14.95 -9.39 -4.19
C SER A 152 14.84 -9.67 -2.69
N ASP A 153 15.20 -8.74 -1.82
CA ASP A 153 15.38 -9.00 -0.39
C ASP A 153 14.24 -8.41 0.44
N TRP A 154 13.28 -7.75 -0.20
CA TRP A 154 12.06 -7.29 0.47
C TRP A 154 11.30 -8.45 1.10
N PRO A 155 10.84 -8.30 2.36
CA PRO A 155 10.02 -9.32 3.01
C PRO A 155 8.68 -9.53 2.30
N THR A 156 8.06 -10.68 2.56
CA THR A 156 6.68 -10.93 2.16
C THR A 156 5.71 -10.10 2.98
N LEU A 157 4.50 -9.84 2.46
CA LEU A 157 3.48 -9.16 3.28
C LEU A 157 3.17 -9.92 4.56
N ARG A 158 3.11 -11.27 4.50
CA ARG A 158 2.92 -12.09 5.70
C ARG A 158 4.00 -11.86 6.74
N ALA A 159 5.27 -11.75 6.34
CA ALA A 159 6.38 -11.50 7.26
C ALA A 159 6.31 -10.09 7.90
N LEU A 160 5.94 -9.07 7.13
CA LEU A 160 5.70 -7.71 7.63
C LEU A 160 4.55 -7.70 8.65
N ILE A 161 3.47 -8.42 8.34
CA ILE A 161 2.30 -8.55 9.22
C ILE A 161 2.65 -9.27 10.52
N GLN A 162 3.32 -10.43 10.45
CA GLN A 162 3.70 -11.23 11.62
C GLN A 162 4.67 -10.52 12.55
N SER A 163 5.55 -9.67 12.01
CA SER A 163 6.46 -8.83 12.80
C SER A 163 5.83 -7.51 13.27
N ASN A 164 4.55 -7.29 12.94
CA ASN A 164 3.83 -6.03 13.13
C ASN A 164 4.56 -4.81 12.54
N LYS A 165 5.42 -5.01 11.52
CA LYS A 165 6.12 -3.95 10.78
C LYS A 165 5.37 -3.60 9.51
N ARG A 166 4.14 -3.13 9.71
CA ARG A 166 3.09 -2.96 8.70
C ARG A 166 2.99 -1.55 8.12
N LEU A 167 3.91 -0.65 8.47
CA LEU A 167 4.03 0.68 7.89
C LEU A 167 5.38 0.82 7.19
N ILE A 168 5.39 1.05 5.88
CA ILE A 168 6.60 1.35 5.11
C ILE A 168 6.58 2.85 4.81
N VAL A 169 7.67 3.56 5.11
CA VAL A 169 7.71 5.03 4.99
C VAL A 169 8.82 5.45 4.05
N PHE A 170 8.48 6.25 3.05
CA PHE A 170 9.41 6.89 2.14
C PHE A 170 9.31 8.41 2.26
N VAL A 171 10.41 9.09 1.99
CA VAL A 171 10.44 10.54 1.76
C VAL A 171 11.25 10.84 0.50
N ASP A 172 10.77 11.77 -0.32
CA ASP A 172 11.34 12.10 -1.63
C ASP A 172 12.72 12.79 -1.53
N SER A 173 12.98 13.45 -0.41
CA SER A 173 14.18 14.25 -0.20
C SER A 173 14.62 14.26 1.26
N LYS A 174 15.94 14.42 1.46
CA LYS A 174 16.60 14.54 2.76
C LYS A 174 16.50 13.32 3.69
N ALA A 175 15.99 12.18 3.25
CA ALA A 175 16.06 10.96 4.04
C ALA A 175 17.50 10.69 4.51
N ASP A 176 17.66 10.22 5.73
CA ASP A 176 18.94 9.84 6.32
C ASP A 176 18.71 8.65 7.25
N THR A 177 18.94 7.45 6.72
CA THR A 177 18.70 6.19 7.43
C THR A 177 19.69 5.95 8.56
N THR A 178 20.76 6.74 8.66
CA THR A 178 21.66 6.72 9.83
C THR A 178 21.06 7.47 11.02
N LYS A 179 20.20 8.48 10.76
CA LYS A 179 19.46 9.23 11.78
C LYS A 179 18.09 8.62 12.08
N VAL A 180 17.32 8.30 11.04
CA VAL A 180 15.95 7.79 11.14
C VAL A 180 15.81 6.52 10.27
N PRO A 181 16.16 5.33 10.80
CA PRO A 181 16.31 4.11 9.99
C PRO A 181 15.07 3.59 9.26
N TYR A 182 13.87 4.04 9.63
CA TYR A 182 12.61 3.60 9.01
C TYR A 182 12.05 4.59 7.97
N ILE A 183 12.61 5.81 7.87
CA ILE A 183 12.23 6.77 6.83
C ILE A 183 13.21 6.58 5.67
N LEU A 184 12.72 5.92 4.63
CA LEU A 184 13.54 5.48 3.52
C LEU A 184 13.66 6.56 2.43
N PRO A 185 14.85 6.75 1.82
CA PRO A 185 15.02 7.62 0.65
C PRO A 185 14.23 7.05 -0.53
N GLU A 186 13.13 7.70 -0.91
CA GLU A 186 12.28 7.26 -2.03
C GLU A 186 13.13 6.91 -3.25
N PHE A 187 13.97 7.85 -3.69
CA PHE A 187 14.73 7.70 -4.92
C PHE A 187 15.89 6.70 -4.87
N ASP A 188 16.20 6.10 -3.71
CA ASP A 188 17.05 4.91 -3.68
C ASP A 188 16.26 3.64 -4.01
N TYR A 189 14.96 3.62 -3.67
CA TYR A 189 14.06 2.49 -3.78
C TYR A 189 13.12 2.55 -4.99
N PHE A 190 12.80 3.74 -5.48
CA PHE A 190 11.90 4.00 -6.59
C PHE A 190 12.53 4.92 -7.62
N PHE A 191 12.08 4.78 -8.87
CA PHE A 191 12.07 5.88 -9.81
C PHE A 191 10.62 6.13 -10.25
N GLU A 192 10.38 7.27 -10.87
CA GLU A 192 9.05 7.62 -11.36
C GLU A 192 9.02 8.01 -12.83
N THR A 193 7.85 7.83 -13.45
CA THR A 193 7.54 8.42 -14.76
C THR A 193 7.22 9.90 -14.65
N PRO A 194 7.18 10.66 -15.77
CA PRO A 194 6.75 12.05 -15.74
C PRO A 194 5.36 12.21 -15.11
N TYR A 195 5.20 13.26 -14.33
CA TYR A 195 3.93 13.79 -13.80
C TYR A 195 3.48 14.98 -14.68
N ASP A 196 2.41 15.69 -14.32
CA ASP A 196 1.93 16.87 -15.06
C ASP A 196 1.55 16.56 -16.52
N THR A 197 1.10 15.32 -16.77
CA THR A 197 0.82 14.84 -18.14
C THR A 197 -0.48 15.45 -18.66
N THR A 198 -0.43 16.05 -19.85
CA THR A 198 -1.60 16.62 -20.54
C THR A 198 -2.03 15.83 -21.78
N ASP A 199 -1.24 14.82 -22.20
CA ASP A 199 -1.64 13.92 -23.30
C ASP A 199 -2.47 12.74 -22.73
N PRO A 200 -3.79 12.68 -23.01
CA PRO A 200 -4.69 11.64 -22.49
C PRO A 200 -4.40 10.23 -23.03
N SER A 201 -3.37 10.06 -23.86
CA SER A 201 -2.96 8.76 -24.34
C SER A 201 -1.82 8.11 -23.57
N PHE A 202 -1.17 8.82 -22.62
CA PHE A 202 -0.13 8.29 -21.73
C PHE A 202 0.90 7.41 -22.47
N LYS A 203 1.45 7.91 -23.58
CA LYS A 203 2.30 7.15 -24.52
C LYS A 203 3.75 6.98 -24.08
N GLN A 204 4.06 7.24 -22.82
CA GLN A 204 5.42 7.11 -22.31
C GLN A 204 5.45 6.38 -20.96
N CYS A 205 6.59 5.75 -20.71
CA CYS A 205 6.94 5.21 -19.41
C CYS A 205 8.46 5.38 -19.22
N THR A 206 8.94 6.59 -19.51
CA THR A 206 10.35 6.95 -19.31
C THR A 206 10.63 7.18 -17.83
N LEU A 207 11.86 6.94 -17.42
CA LEU A 207 12.33 7.40 -16.11
C LEU A 207 12.47 8.92 -16.17
N ASP A 208 11.81 9.62 -15.26
CA ASP A 208 11.87 11.08 -15.12
C ASP A 208 12.54 11.50 -13.81
N ARG A 209 12.10 10.89 -12.70
CA ARG A 209 12.62 11.20 -11.36
C ARG A 209 13.30 10.00 -10.71
N PRO A 210 14.51 10.16 -10.15
CA PRO A 210 15.35 11.36 -10.24
C PRO A 210 16.04 11.44 -11.62
N ALA A 211 16.19 12.66 -12.16
CA ALA A 211 16.75 12.88 -13.49
C ALA A 211 18.19 12.32 -13.61
N GLY A 212 18.50 11.69 -14.75
CA GLY A 212 19.82 11.13 -15.03
C GLY A 212 20.20 9.89 -14.21
N SER A 213 19.24 9.30 -13.49
CA SER A 213 19.45 8.04 -12.77
C SER A 213 19.16 6.82 -13.65
N SER A 214 19.23 5.64 -13.03
CA SER A 214 19.03 4.37 -13.72
C SER A 214 17.91 3.56 -13.04
N PRO A 215 17.13 2.80 -13.82
CA PRO A 215 16.04 1.98 -13.29
C PRO A 215 16.51 0.72 -12.52
N GLU A 216 17.78 0.34 -12.67
CA GLU A 216 18.37 -0.86 -12.08
C GLU A 216 18.27 -0.83 -10.54
N GLY A 217 17.78 -1.94 -9.97
CA GLY A 217 17.69 -2.10 -8.52
C GLY A 217 16.58 -1.30 -7.82
N LYS A 218 15.73 -0.58 -8.58
CA LYS A 218 14.63 0.23 -8.03
C LYS A 218 13.26 -0.37 -8.36
N MET A 219 12.30 -0.29 -7.45
CA MET A 219 10.88 -0.32 -7.79
C MET A 219 10.51 0.91 -8.64
N TYR A 220 9.28 1.01 -9.13
CA TYR A 220 8.88 2.22 -9.83
C TYR A 220 7.41 2.59 -9.70
N ILE A 221 7.18 3.89 -9.74
CA ILE A 221 5.88 4.55 -9.65
C ILE A 221 5.53 5.10 -11.03
N VAL A 222 4.31 4.82 -11.49
CA VAL A 222 3.75 5.45 -12.68
C VAL A 222 2.79 6.54 -12.22
N ASN A 223 3.13 7.78 -12.56
CA ASN A 223 2.26 8.94 -12.38
C ASN A 223 1.18 8.91 -13.47
N HIS A 224 0.00 8.37 -13.16
CA HIS A 224 -1.11 8.15 -14.10
C HIS A 224 -2.34 8.97 -13.71
N PHE A 225 -2.18 10.28 -13.76
CA PHE A 225 -3.22 11.27 -13.57
C PHE A 225 -3.10 12.30 -14.70
N LEU A 226 -4.24 12.78 -15.19
CA LEU A 226 -4.29 13.66 -16.35
C LEU A 226 -4.53 15.07 -15.88
N ASP A 227 -3.66 15.97 -16.30
CA ASP A 227 -3.84 17.40 -16.09
C ASP A 227 -4.32 18.09 -17.36
N LYS A 228 -4.86 19.29 -17.15
CA LYS A 228 -5.20 20.23 -18.20
C LYS A 228 -4.77 21.63 -17.80
N ILE A 229 -4.59 22.47 -18.81
CA ILE A 229 -4.44 23.92 -18.63
C ILE A 229 -5.81 24.55 -18.92
N PRO A 230 -6.54 25.06 -17.90
CA PRO A 230 -7.79 25.76 -18.13
C PRO A 230 -7.59 27.06 -18.92
N LEU A 231 -8.61 27.51 -19.64
CA LEU A 231 -8.53 28.76 -20.45
C LEU A 231 -8.28 30.04 -19.64
N TRP A 232 -8.45 29.98 -18.32
CA TRP A 232 -8.39 31.14 -17.41
C TRP A 232 -7.10 31.21 -16.57
N THR A 233 -6.22 30.22 -16.66
CA THR A 233 -4.94 30.19 -15.93
C THR A 233 -3.86 29.47 -16.74
N SER A 234 -2.60 29.71 -16.41
CA SER A 234 -1.47 28.93 -16.93
C SER A 234 -1.03 27.79 -16.00
N VAL A 235 -1.78 27.57 -14.92
CA VAL A 235 -1.53 26.53 -13.92
C VAL A 235 -2.22 25.23 -14.35
N LEU A 236 -1.51 24.11 -14.27
CA LEU A 236 -2.08 22.79 -14.49
C LEU A 236 -3.05 22.45 -13.37
N VAL A 237 -4.20 21.87 -13.73
CA VAL A 237 -5.17 21.35 -12.78
C VAL A 237 -5.60 19.95 -13.20
N PRO A 238 -6.01 19.08 -12.26
CA PRO A 238 -6.54 17.77 -12.59
C PRO A 238 -7.71 17.84 -13.58
N ASP A 239 -7.66 17.02 -14.63
CA ASP A 239 -8.76 16.85 -15.57
C ASP A 239 -9.78 15.83 -15.08
N ASN A 240 -10.48 16.20 -14.00
CA ASN A 240 -11.46 15.35 -13.32
C ASN A 240 -12.59 14.81 -14.25
N ALA A 241 -12.81 15.44 -15.42
CA ALA A 241 -13.81 14.98 -16.38
C ALA A 241 -13.35 13.73 -17.15
N ALA A 242 -12.03 13.50 -17.20
CA ALA A 242 -11.42 12.38 -17.90
C ALA A 242 -11.19 11.14 -17.00
N ASP A 243 -11.31 11.27 -15.68
CA ASP A 243 -10.94 10.23 -14.70
C ASP A 243 -11.53 8.85 -15.02
N VAL A 244 -12.80 8.77 -15.41
CA VAL A 244 -13.45 7.48 -15.75
C VAL A 244 -12.68 6.74 -16.85
N LYS A 245 -12.07 7.47 -17.77
CA LYS A 245 -11.26 6.90 -18.86
C LYS A 245 -9.79 6.75 -18.47
N THR A 246 -9.21 7.74 -17.81
CA THR A 246 -7.82 7.69 -17.32
C THR A 246 -7.64 6.49 -16.40
N ASN A 247 -8.47 6.40 -15.37
CA ASN A 247 -8.40 5.34 -14.37
C ASN A 247 -8.96 3.99 -14.83
N ALA A 248 -9.41 3.88 -16.08
CA ALA A 248 -9.92 2.63 -16.66
C ALA A 248 -8.93 1.47 -16.48
N ALA A 249 -9.43 0.26 -16.26
CA ALA A 249 -8.57 -0.92 -16.26
C ALA A 249 -8.02 -1.26 -17.65
N THR A 250 -8.74 -0.93 -18.72
CA THR A 250 -8.36 -1.22 -20.11
C THR A 250 -8.78 -0.09 -21.05
N GLY A 251 -8.28 -0.11 -22.29
CA GLY A 251 -8.60 0.88 -23.31
C GLY A 251 -7.52 1.95 -23.49
N LYS A 252 -7.68 2.81 -24.50
CA LYS A 252 -6.68 3.84 -24.81
C LYS A 252 -6.63 4.92 -23.73
N GLY A 253 -5.43 5.19 -23.21
CA GLY A 253 -5.21 6.19 -22.15
C GLY A 253 -5.49 5.67 -20.74
N SER A 254 -5.77 4.38 -20.60
CA SER A 254 -6.09 3.72 -19.34
C SER A 254 -4.83 3.31 -18.56
N ILE A 255 -5.00 3.02 -17.26
CA ILE A 255 -3.97 2.41 -16.42
C ILE A 255 -3.38 1.17 -17.09
N GLY A 256 -4.23 0.26 -17.56
CA GLY A 256 -3.78 -0.97 -18.21
C GLY A 256 -2.97 -0.73 -19.48
N ALA A 257 -3.33 0.29 -20.27
CA ALA A 257 -2.60 0.62 -21.49
C ALA A 257 -1.20 1.17 -21.19
N GLN A 258 -1.05 2.10 -20.24
CA GLN A 258 0.28 2.60 -19.87
C GLN A 258 1.10 1.52 -19.16
N ALA A 259 0.49 0.70 -18.30
CA ALA A 259 1.21 -0.39 -17.65
C ALA A 259 1.73 -1.44 -18.66
N ASN A 260 0.99 -1.72 -19.73
CA ASN A 260 1.47 -2.58 -20.83
C ASN A 260 2.63 -1.95 -21.60
N LEU A 261 2.65 -0.62 -21.74
CA LEU A 261 3.79 0.10 -22.32
C LEU A 261 5.01 -0.01 -21.39
N CYS A 262 4.83 0.28 -20.10
CA CYS A 262 5.89 0.18 -19.10
C CYS A 262 6.51 -1.22 -19.04
N GLU A 263 5.69 -2.25 -19.15
CA GLU A 263 6.19 -3.63 -19.15
C GLU A 263 7.13 -3.90 -20.33
N LYS A 264 6.82 -3.38 -21.52
CA LYS A 264 7.71 -3.51 -22.70
C LYS A 264 9.04 -2.80 -22.51
N VAL A 265 9.07 -1.73 -21.72
CA VAL A 265 10.28 -0.94 -21.43
C VAL A 265 11.13 -1.62 -20.36
N TYR A 266 10.51 -2.11 -19.28
CA TYR A 266 11.24 -2.54 -18.07
C TYR A 266 11.20 -4.06 -17.81
N GLY A 267 10.45 -4.84 -18.58
CA GLY A 267 10.31 -6.29 -18.41
C GLY A 267 9.53 -6.72 -17.16
N ARG A 268 8.84 -5.78 -16.51
CA ARG A 268 8.03 -5.99 -15.28
C ARG A 268 6.89 -4.97 -15.21
N ARG A 269 5.93 -5.19 -14.32
CA ARG A 269 4.81 -4.28 -14.07
C ARG A 269 5.16 -3.19 -13.05
N PRO A 270 4.48 -2.03 -13.07
CA PRO A 270 4.65 -0.98 -12.08
C PRO A 270 4.46 -1.51 -10.66
N ASN A 271 5.27 -1.03 -9.72
CA ASN A 271 5.03 -1.31 -8.30
C ASN A 271 3.89 -0.45 -7.77
N VAL A 272 3.77 0.78 -8.28
CA VAL A 272 2.70 1.70 -7.91
C VAL A 272 2.18 2.39 -9.18
N VAL A 273 0.87 2.58 -9.26
CA VAL A 273 0.24 3.52 -10.18
C VAL A 273 -0.47 4.57 -9.33
N LEU A 274 0.01 5.81 -9.38
CA LEU A 274 -0.61 6.94 -8.71
C LEU A 274 -1.72 7.50 -9.58
N VAL A 275 -2.89 7.75 -8.99
CA VAL A 275 -4.09 8.24 -9.65
C VAL A 275 -4.75 9.34 -8.85
N ASP A 276 -5.51 10.19 -9.54
CA ASP A 276 -6.49 11.09 -8.94
C ASP A 276 -7.88 10.45 -8.99
N MET A 277 -8.74 10.76 -8.01
CA MET A 277 -10.14 10.31 -7.98
C MET A 277 -10.30 8.81 -8.23
N PHE A 278 -9.67 8.00 -7.36
CA PHE A 278 -9.60 6.54 -7.48
C PHE A 278 -10.97 5.86 -7.63
N ASP A 279 -12.03 6.51 -7.15
CA ASP A 279 -13.42 6.07 -7.20
C ASP A 279 -14.03 6.11 -8.61
N ARG A 280 -13.30 6.64 -9.59
CA ARG A 280 -13.70 6.72 -11.00
C ARG A 280 -12.82 5.78 -11.83
N GLY A 281 -13.42 5.03 -12.75
CA GLY A 281 -12.68 4.23 -13.75
C GLY A 281 -12.27 2.81 -13.36
N ASP A 282 -12.63 2.31 -12.17
CA ASP A 282 -12.33 0.92 -11.75
C ASP A 282 -10.81 0.61 -11.65
N VAL A 283 -10.14 1.39 -10.81
CA VAL A 283 -8.72 1.22 -10.48
C VAL A 283 -8.41 -0.14 -9.86
N PHE A 284 -9.37 -0.78 -9.19
CA PHE A 284 -9.14 -2.05 -8.51
C PHE A 284 -9.16 -3.24 -9.46
N THR A 285 -9.94 -3.21 -10.54
CA THR A 285 -9.77 -4.16 -11.65
C THR A 285 -8.42 -3.98 -12.33
N ALA A 286 -7.95 -2.72 -12.50
CA ALA A 286 -6.61 -2.46 -13.01
C ALA A 286 -5.53 -3.07 -12.09
N GLN A 287 -5.59 -2.78 -10.79
CA GLN A 287 -4.67 -3.34 -9.79
C GLN A 287 -4.63 -4.87 -9.83
N ARG A 288 -5.81 -5.51 -9.88
CA ARG A 288 -5.92 -6.96 -9.93
C ARG A 288 -5.24 -7.51 -11.18
N THR A 289 -5.50 -6.89 -12.34
CA THR A 289 -4.92 -7.28 -13.62
C THR A 289 -3.39 -7.23 -13.59
N LEU A 290 -2.82 -6.16 -13.00
CA LEU A 290 -1.37 -6.01 -12.83
C LEU A 290 -0.76 -7.13 -11.96
N ASN A 291 -1.50 -7.61 -10.96
CA ASN A 291 -1.04 -8.65 -10.04
C ASN A 291 -1.35 -10.08 -10.49
N THR A 292 -2.25 -10.29 -11.44
CA THR A 292 -2.50 -11.61 -12.06
C THR A 292 -1.58 -11.89 -13.24
N TYR A 293 -0.88 -10.87 -13.73
CA TYR A 293 0.03 -11.01 -14.86
C TYR A 293 1.23 -11.91 -14.53
N GLN A 294 1.48 -12.89 -15.40
CA GLN A 294 2.68 -13.72 -15.36
C GLN A 294 3.54 -13.38 -16.57
N VAL A 295 4.82 -13.08 -16.35
CA VAL A 295 5.79 -12.94 -17.44
C VAL A 295 5.85 -14.29 -18.17
N PRO A 296 5.65 -14.36 -19.50
CA PRO A 296 5.78 -15.60 -20.26
C PRO A 296 7.13 -16.27 -19.99
N GLY A 297 7.12 -17.50 -19.48
CA GLY A 297 8.34 -18.26 -19.12
C GLY A 297 8.75 -18.20 -17.64
N SER A 298 8.02 -17.48 -16.79
CA SER A 298 8.21 -17.53 -15.33
C SER A 298 7.47 -18.74 -14.72
N SER A 299 8.16 -19.58 -13.95
CA SER A 299 7.63 -20.83 -13.38
C SER A 299 6.83 -20.66 -12.09
N PHE A 300 6.37 -19.46 -11.76
CA PHE A 300 5.56 -19.23 -10.57
C PHE A 300 4.09 -19.52 -10.86
N GLY A 301 3.72 -20.80 -10.89
CA GLY A 301 2.35 -21.25 -11.09
C GLY A 301 1.42 -20.72 -9.99
N PHE A 302 0.31 -20.10 -10.38
CA PHE A 302 -0.77 -19.76 -9.47
C PHE A 302 -1.89 -20.81 -9.59
N LEU A 303 -2.27 -21.43 -8.47
CA LEU A 303 -3.48 -22.24 -8.36
C LEU A 303 -4.66 -21.29 -8.15
N GLY A 304 -5.32 -20.94 -9.25
CA GLY A 304 -6.51 -20.10 -9.26
C GLY A 304 -7.62 -20.66 -8.37
N LEU A 305 -7.90 -20.01 -7.25
CA LEU A 305 -9.19 -20.06 -6.57
C LEU A 305 -9.71 -18.62 -6.47
N GLY A 306 -10.66 -18.29 -7.34
CA GLY A 306 -11.24 -16.96 -7.44
C GLY A 306 -12.18 -16.61 -6.29
N ARG A 307 -12.53 -15.32 -6.24
CA ARG A 307 -13.87 -14.87 -5.87
C ARG A 307 -14.15 -13.53 -6.55
N ASP A 308 -15.16 -13.55 -7.43
CA ASP A 308 -15.95 -12.39 -7.78
C ASP A 308 -16.77 -12.02 -6.54
N THR A 309 -16.31 -11.05 -5.78
CA THR A 309 -17.16 -10.31 -4.83
C THR A 309 -17.35 -8.91 -5.41
N PRO A 310 -18.60 -8.46 -5.62
CA PRO A 310 -18.87 -7.08 -5.98
C PRO A 310 -18.28 -6.16 -4.90
N VAL A 311 -17.53 -5.15 -5.33
CA VAL A 311 -17.20 -4.01 -4.46
C VAL A 311 -18.52 -3.38 -4.10
N VAL A 312 -18.82 -3.33 -2.81
CA VAL A 312 -20.03 -2.69 -2.28
C VAL A 312 -19.93 -1.21 -2.64
N GLU A 313 -20.76 -0.83 -3.60
CA GLU A 313 -21.09 0.53 -3.98
C GLU A 313 -21.94 1.12 -2.84
N ASP A 314 -21.29 1.60 -1.78
CA ASP A 314 -21.95 2.51 -0.83
C ASP A 314 -20.93 3.26 0.03
N MET A 315 -21.22 4.55 0.21
CA MET A 315 -20.50 5.58 0.97
C MET A 315 -19.52 6.46 0.19
N ALA A 316 -20.06 7.17 -0.80
CA ALA A 316 -19.70 8.58 -0.97
C ALA A 316 -20.44 9.38 0.11
N ILE A 317 -19.70 9.96 1.07
CA ILE A 317 -20.20 11.05 1.91
C ILE A 317 -19.18 12.18 1.84
N SER A 318 -19.61 13.24 1.14
CA SER A 318 -19.19 14.65 1.06
C SER A 318 -17.75 15.03 1.44
#